data_AF-A0A970EU39-F1
#
_entry.id   AF-A0A970EU39-F1
#
_cell.length_a   1.000
_cell.length_b   1.000
_cell.length_c   1.000
_cell.angle_alpha   90.00
_cell.angle_beta   90.00
_cell.angle_gamma   90.00
#
_symmetry.space_group_name_H-M   'P 1'
#
loop_
_entity.id
_entity.type
_entity.pdbx_description
1 polymer ?
#
loop_
_entity_poly.entity_id
_entity_poly.type
_entity_poly.pdbx_seq_one_letter_code
_entity_poly.pdbx_strand_id
1 'polypeptide(L)'
;MTKNEFLSKLADELRNNNVSDADEIISEYEQHFAFKMADGFSEEEIAAKLGDPAAVAAQFESDADSRKSGGGGRKAITVIGLCFIDIFAGAFFALLFAWELVMIAFSVCSAVVSVCLFVNISPWAIIPPMPPLPGVVFGVSMASLSVLSVTGSIYFAALIRQLMRSYGRFHQNSIAIASGKAVLPSLR
;
A
#
# COMPACT_ATOMS: atom_id res chain seq x y z
N MET A 1 46.90 10.85 -2.71
CA MET A 1 46.48 10.55 -1.33
C MET A 1 46.34 9.05 -1.22
N THR A 2 46.85 8.45 -0.15
CA THR A 2 46.67 6.99 0.08
C THR A 2 45.25 6.71 0.57
N LYS A 3 44.75 5.46 0.40
CA LYS A 3 43.41 5.07 0.88
C LYS A 3 43.19 5.43 2.35
N ASN A 4 44.21 5.18 3.18
CA ASN A 4 44.15 5.41 4.62
C ASN A 4 44.09 6.90 4.98
N GLU A 5 44.77 7.77 4.23
CA GLU A 5 44.70 9.22 4.45
C GLU A 5 43.35 9.82 4.03
N PHE A 6 42.72 9.27 2.99
CA PHE A 6 41.40 9.71 2.56
C PHE A 6 40.33 9.29 3.58
N LEU A 7 40.37 8.03 4.02
CA LEU A 7 39.44 7.52 5.03
C LEU A 7 39.64 8.17 6.39
N SER A 8 40.88 8.46 6.80
CA SER A 8 41.13 9.15 8.08
C SER A 8 40.61 10.59 8.07
N LYS A 9 40.81 11.33 6.97
CA LYS A 9 40.29 12.69 6.83
C LYS A 9 38.77 12.72 6.73
N LEU A 10 38.18 11.79 5.98
CA LEU A 10 36.73 11.60 5.92
C LEU A 10 36.16 11.27 7.30
N ALA A 11 36.83 10.41 8.07
CA ALA A 11 36.43 10.05 9.43
C ALA A 11 36.51 11.24 10.40
N ASP A 12 37.60 12.01 10.34
CA ASP A 12 37.77 13.20 11.18
C ASP A 12 36.73 14.28 10.84
N GLU A 13 36.44 14.51 9.55
CA GLU A 13 35.40 15.46 9.12
C GLU A 13 33.98 14.97 9.45
N LEU A 14 33.68 13.68 9.28
CA LEU A 14 32.38 13.09 9.67
C LEU A 14 32.18 13.14 11.19
N ARG A 15 33.25 12.94 11.97
CA ARG A 15 33.21 13.00 13.44
C ARG A 15 33.10 14.44 13.94
N ASN A 16 33.80 15.38 13.31
CA ASN A 16 33.68 16.82 13.61
C ASN A 16 32.28 17.35 13.26
N ASN A 17 31.63 16.78 12.24
CA ASN A 17 30.25 17.10 11.83
C ASN A 17 29.16 16.31 12.59
N ASN A 18 29.52 15.48 13.58
CA ASN A 18 28.56 14.80 14.47
C ASN A 18 27.58 13.86 13.73
N VAL A 19 28.07 13.11 12.76
CA VAL A 19 27.31 12.10 12.01
C VAL A 19 27.32 10.79 12.79
N SER A 20 26.14 10.28 13.19
CA SER A 20 26.01 9.03 14.00
C SER A 20 26.41 7.77 13.23
N ASP A 21 26.36 7.82 11.91
CA ASP A 21 26.56 6.67 11.02
C ASP A 21 27.94 6.72 10.34
N ALA A 22 28.89 7.43 10.96
CA ALA A 22 30.24 7.62 10.42
C ALA A 22 30.94 6.27 10.14
N ASP A 23 30.82 5.30 11.05
CA ASP A 23 31.44 3.97 10.89
C ASP A 23 30.84 3.16 9.73
N GLU A 24 29.53 3.27 9.47
CA GLU A 24 28.86 2.56 8.39
C GLU A 24 29.23 3.15 7.02
N ILE A 25 29.28 4.48 6.93
CA ILE A 25 29.73 5.19 5.72
C ILE A 25 31.21 4.87 5.43
N ILE A 26 32.07 4.87 6.46
CA ILE A 26 33.49 4.51 6.32
C ILE A 26 33.62 3.08 5.80
N SER A 27 32.83 2.14 6.34
CA SER A 27 32.84 0.74 5.91
C SER A 27 32.39 0.56 4.45
N GLU A 28 31.37 1.30 4.00
CA GLU A 28 30.89 1.22 2.61
C GLU A 28 31.92 1.81 1.63
N TYR A 29 32.57 2.92 1.98
CA TYR A 29 33.66 3.47 1.21
C TYR A 29 34.88 2.54 1.21
N GLU A 30 35.19 1.88 2.33
CA GLU A 30 36.27 0.91 2.39
C GLU A 30 36.03 -0.28 1.45
N GLN A 31 34.80 -0.78 1.40
CA GLN A 31 34.38 -1.81 0.44
C GLN A 31 34.45 -1.30 -1.01
N HIS A 32 34.08 -0.04 -1.25
CA HIS A 32 34.16 0.52 -2.60
C HIS A 32 35.61 0.68 -3.09
N PHE A 33 36.52 1.09 -2.20
CA PHE A 33 37.95 1.11 -2.49
C PHE A 33 38.49 -0.30 -2.71
N ALA A 34 38.10 -1.29 -1.90
CA ALA A 34 38.52 -2.69 -2.07
C ALA A 34 38.03 -3.28 -3.41
N PHE A 35 36.80 -2.97 -3.82
CA PHE A 35 36.24 -3.42 -5.09
C PHE A 35 36.97 -2.79 -6.29
N LYS A 36 37.23 -1.48 -6.24
CA LYS A 36 37.97 -0.79 -7.32
C LYS A 36 39.45 -1.16 -7.39
N MET A 37 40.05 -1.51 -6.25
CA MET A 37 41.42 -2.03 -6.19
C MET A 37 41.50 -3.44 -6.79
N ALA A 38 40.46 -4.27 -6.60
CA ALA A 38 40.35 -5.58 -7.23
C ALA A 38 40.16 -5.51 -8.76
N ASP A 39 39.52 -4.44 -9.26
CA ASP A 39 39.43 -4.13 -10.69
C ASP A 39 40.75 -3.58 -11.29
N GLY A 40 41.83 -3.48 -10.49
CA GLY A 40 43.17 -3.11 -10.94
C GLY A 40 43.47 -1.61 -10.95
N PHE A 41 42.61 -0.77 -10.35
CA PHE A 41 42.88 0.66 -10.19
C PHE A 41 43.80 0.93 -8.99
N SER A 42 44.75 1.87 -9.17
CA SER A 42 45.63 2.29 -8.08
C SER A 42 44.87 3.18 -7.09
N GLU A 43 45.24 3.13 -5.81
CA GLU A 43 44.56 3.87 -4.74
C GLU A 43 44.52 5.39 -5.00
N GLU A 44 45.55 5.90 -5.68
CA GLU A 44 45.74 7.30 -6.02
C GLU A 44 44.76 7.78 -7.09
N GLU A 45 44.43 6.91 -8.07
CA GLU A 45 43.43 7.20 -9.10
C GLU A 45 42.01 7.18 -8.54
N ILE A 46 41.72 6.28 -7.60
CA ILE A 46 40.41 6.20 -6.95
C ILE A 46 40.18 7.47 -6.11
N ALA A 47 41.18 7.92 -5.36
CA ALA A 47 41.11 9.16 -4.59
C ALA A 47 40.97 10.40 -5.49
N ALA A 48 41.72 10.47 -6.60
CA ALA A 48 41.60 11.56 -7.57
C ALA A 48 40.21 11.61 -8.24
N LYS A 49 39.58 10.46 -8.43
CA LYS A 49 38.23 10.33 -9.04
C LYS A 49 37.09 10.56 -8.05
N LEU A 50 37.32 10.31 -6.76
CA LEU A 50 36.37 10.64 -5.69
C LEU A 50 36.38 12.13 -5.34
N GLY A 51 37.48 12.84 -5.57
CA GLY A 51 37.58 14.28 -5.34
C GLY A 51 37.93 14.63 -3.89
N ASP A 52 37.59 15.86 -3.47
CA ASP A 52 37.97 16.41 -2.17
C ASP A 52 37.08 15.83 -1.04
N PRO A 53 37.64 15.14 -0.03
CA PRO A 53 36.87 14.54 1.06
C PRO A 53 35.97 15.55 1.81
N ALA A 54 36.40 16.82 1.89
CA ALA A 54 35.63 17.90 2.50
C ALA A 54 34.33 18.22 1.75
N ALA A 55 34.34 18.12 0.41
CA ALA A 55 33.15 18.34 -0.41
C ALA A 55 32.17 17.16 -0.34
N VAL A 56 32.69 15.95 -0.16
CA VAL A 56 31.88 14.75 0.06
C VAL A 56 31.22 14.80 1.44
N ALA A 57 31.99 15.13 2.49
CA ALA A 57 31.47 15.31 3.84
C ALA A 57 30.40 16.43 3.93
N ALA A 58 30.58 17.54 3.22
CA ALA A 58 29.60 18.62 3.15
C ALA A 58 28.31 18.24 2.40
N GLN A 59 28.37 17.37 1.38
CA GLN A 59 27.15 16.82 0.76
C GLN A 59 26.36 15.97 1.76
N PHE A 60 27.07 15.18 2.57
CA PHE A 60 26.46 14.44 3.68
C PHE A 60 25.97 15.35 4.80
N GLU A 61 26.40 16.61 4.93
CA GLU A 61 25.82 17.58 5.90
C GLU A 61 24.39 17.98 5.48
N SER A 62 24.18 18.32 4.21
CA SER A 62 22.85 18.66 3.67
C SER A 62 21.87 17.48 3.66
N ASP A 63 22.39 16.28 3.43
CA ASP A 63 21.62 15.04 3.53
C ASP A 63 21.48 14.60 5.00
N ALA A 64 22.44 14.93 5.87
CA ALA A 64 22.37 14.70 7.31
C ALA A 64 21.34 15.60 7.96
N ASP A 65 21.13 16.85 7.59
CA ASP A 65 20.03 17.63 8.20
C ASP A 65 18.66 17.07 7.80
N SER A 66 18.57 16.41 6.62
CA SER A 66 17.39 15.64 6.19
C SER A 66 17.30 14.21 6.81
N ARG A 67 18.41 13.67 7.32
CA ARG A 67 18.54 12.30 7.89
C ARG A 67 18.68 12.28 9.42
N LYS A 68 19.11 13.36 10.05
CA LYS A 68 19.26 13.55 11.51
C LYS A 68 17.91 13.75 12.20
N SER A 69 16.86 14.04 11.42
CA SER A 69 15.45 13.90 11.80
C SER A 69 14.85 12.51 11.47
N GLY A 70 15.67 11.55 11.01
CA GLY A 70 15.25 10.32 10.33
C GLY A 70 14.77 9.16 11.20
N GLY A 71 14.92 9.21 12.52
CA GLY A 71 14.40 8.16 13.42
C GLY A 71 12.93 8.36 13.81
N GLY A 72 12.50 9.62 13.94
CA GLY A 72 11.16 10.03 14.36
C GLY A 72 10.36 10.74 13.28
N GLY A 73 10.99 11.59 12.46
CA GLY A 73 10.34 12.36 11.40
C GLY A 73 9.94 11.53 10.19
N ARG A 74 10.81 10.60 9.72
CA ARG A 74 10.45 9.66 8.65
C ARG A 74 9.38 8.66 9.09
N LYS A 75 9.47 8.15 10.33
CA LYS A 75 8.39 7.33 10.91
C LYS A 75 7.10 8.13 11.05
N ALA A 76 7.15 9.37 11.51
CA ALA A 76 5.98 10.23 11.62
C ALA A 76 5.38 10.54 10.23
N ILE A 77 6.18 10.87 9.22
CA ILE A 77 5.70 11.13 7.85
C ILE A 77 5.11 9.86 7.23
N THR A 78 5.76 8.70 7.38
CA THR A 78 5.21 7.42 6.90
C THR A 78 3.96 7.02 7.68
N VAL A 79 3.90 7.24 9.00
CA VAL A 79 2.72 6.96 9.84
C VAL A 79 1.58 7.92 9.52
N ILE A 80 1.85 9.20 9.31
CA ILE A 80 0.85 10.20 8.90
C ILE A 80 0.34 9.87 7.49
N GLY A 81 1.23 9.52 6.56
CA GLY A 81 0.87 9.07 5.22
C GLY A 81 0.07 7.77 5.24
N LEU A 82 0.47 6.80 6.06
CA LEU A 82 -0.26 5.55 6.26
C LEU A 82 -1.64 5.82 6.86
N CYS A 83 -1.74 6.70 7.84
CA CYS A 83 -3.00 7.10 8.47
C CYS A 83 -3.94 7.79 7.46
N PHE A 84 -3.41 8.65 6.59
CA PHE A 84 -4.19 9.29 5.53
C PHE A 84 -4.70 8.26 4.50
N ILE A 85 -3.84 7.32 4.10
CA ILE A 85 -4.20 6.20 3.23
C ILE A 85 -5.23 5.29 3.91
N ASP A 86 -5.14 5.08 5.22
CA ASP A 86 -6.05 4.24 6.00
C ASP A 86 -7.44 4.87 6.12
N ILE A 87 -7.53 6.18 6.29
CA ILE A 87 -8.81 6.92 6.22
C ILE A 87 -9.44 6.77 4.84
N PHE A 88 -8.66 6.96 3.77
CA PHE A 88 -9.16 6.85 2.41
C PHE A 88 -9.59 5.40 2.07
N ALA A 89 -8.79 4.42 2.47
CA ALA A 89 -9.11 3.01 2.30
C ALA A 89 -10.34 2.62 3.11
N GLY A 90 -10.44 3.06 4.37
CA GLY A 90 -11.61 2.83 5.23
C GLY A 90 -12.89 3.43 4.63
N ALA A 91 -12.82 4.67 4.12
CA ALA A 91 -13.94 5.30 3.43
C ALA A 91 -14.33 4.54 2.15
N PHE A 92 -13.34 4.09 1.37
CA PHE A 92 -13.57 3.27 0.18
C PHE A 92 -14.23 1.93 0.53
N PHE A 93 -13.77 1.23 1.57
CA PHE A 93 -14.38 -0.01 2.05
C PHE A 93 -15.81 0.21 2.56
N ALA A 94 -16.06 1.29 3.32
CA ALA A 94 -17.39 1.63 3.79
C ALA A 94 -18.36 1.87 2.62
N LEU A 95 -17.90 2.54 1.56
CA LEU A 95 -18.70 2.75 0.35
C LEU A 95 -19.00 1.44 -0.38
N LEU A 96 -18.02 0.52 -0.48
CA LEU A 96 -18.24 -0.81 -1.05
C LEU A 96 -19.26 -1.62 -0.25
N PHE A 97 -19.19 -1.61 1.08
CA PHE A 97 -20.17 -2.27 1.94
C PHE A 97 -21.57 -1.65 1.84
N ALA A 98 -21.66 -0.32 1.79
CA ALA A 98 -22.93 0.37 1.58
C ALA A 98 -23.54 -0.01 0.23
N TRP A 99 -22.73 -0.06 -0.83
CA TRP A 99 -23.16 -0.51 -2.15
C TRP A 99 -23.64 -1.97 -2.14
N GLU A 100 -22.90 -2.86 -1.48
CA GLU A 100 -23.30 -4.27 -1.32
C GLU A 100 -24.67 -4.39 -0.62
N LEU A 101 -24.89 -3.65 0.47
CA LEU A 101 -26.16 -3.64 1.20
C LEU A 101 -27.34 -3.21 0.31
N VAL A 102 -27.13 -2.17 -0.50
CA VAL A 102 -28.14 -1.69 -1.47
C VAL A 102 -28.46 -2.78 -2.50
N MET A 103 -27.44 -3.47 -3.01
CA MET A 103 -27.64 -4.55 -3.99
C MET A 103 -28.35 -5.77 -3.39
N ILE A 104 -28.06 -6.12 -2.13
CA ILE A 104 -28.79 -7.17 -1.41
C ILE A 104 -30.25 -6.79 -1.23
N ALA A 105 -30.55 -5.56 -0.79
CA ALA A 105 -31.92 -5.09 -0.63
C ALA A 105 -32.67 -5.08 -1.97
N PHE A 106 -32.03 -4.62 -3.05
CA PHE A 106 -32.59 -4.64 -4.40
C PHE A 106 -32.89 -6.07 -4.89
N SER A 107 -31.99 -7.01 -4.60
CA SER A 107 -32.17 -8.43 -4.92
C SER A 107 -33.37 -9.03 -4.19
N VAL A 108 -33.57 -8.70 -2.92
CA VAL A 108 -34.74 -9.14 -2.13
C VAL A 108 -36.03 -8.51 -2.68
N CYS A 109 -36.04 -7.21 -2.96
CA CYS A 109 -37.21 -6.54 -3.53
C CYS A 109 -37.61 -7.14 -4.89
N SER A 110 -36.64 -7.39 -5.78
CA SER A 110 -36.91 -8.02 -7.08
C SER A 110 -37.40 -9.45 -6.96
N ALA A 111 -36.89 -10.23 -5.99
CA ALA A 111 -37.40 -11.57 -5.68
C ALA A 111 -38.86 -11.53 -5.19
N VAL A 112 -39.17 -10.62 -4.26
CA VAL A 112 -40.53 -10.46 -3.73
C VAL A 112 -41.50 -10.05 -4.82
N VAL A 113 -41.13 -9.10 -5.70
CA VAL A 113 -41.96 -8.69 -6.84
C VAL A 113 -42.20 -9.87 -7.79
N SER A 114 -41.18 -10.68 -8.07
CA SER A 114 -41.34 -11.88 -8.90
C SER A 114 -42.36 -12.85 -8.32
N VAL A 115 -42.25 -13.20 -7.03
CA VAL A 115 -43.19 -14.11 -6.36
C VAL A 115 -44.60 -13.53 -6.31
N CYS A 116 -44.73 -12.23 -6.03
CA CYS A 116 -46.01 -11.52 -5.96
C CYS A 116 -46.77 -11.59 -7.31
N LEU A 117 -46.04 -11.48 -8.42
CA LEU A 117 -46.60 -11.60 -9.78
C LEU A 117 -47.06 -13.02 -10.12
N PHE A 118 -46.37 -14.06 -9.64
CA PHE A 118 -46.75 -15.45 -9.87
C PHE A 118 -47.95 -15.90 -9.04
N VAL A 119 -48.06 -15.47 -7.78
CA VAL A 119 -49.13 -15.92 -6.88
C VAL A 119 -50.42 -15.07 -7.03
N ASN A 120 -50.37 -13.96 -7.78
CA ASN A 120 -51.50 -13.03 -7.98
C ASN A 120 -52.08 -12.44 -6.67
N ILE A 121 -51.29 -12.49 -5.58
CA ILE A 121 -51.65 -11.88 -4.30
C ILE A 121 -51.15 -10.44 -4.36
N SER A 122 -52.06 -9.46 -4.30
CA SER A 122 -51.73 -8.04 -4.23
C SER A 122 -51.91 -7.55 -2.79
N PRO A 123 -50.86 -7.58 -1.93
CA PRO A 123 -51.04 -7.22 -0.53
C PRO A 123 -51.53 -5.77 -0.34
N TRP A 124 -51.32 -4.89 -1.33
CA TRP A 124 -51.64 -3.45 -1.22
C TRP A 124 -52.14 -2.78 -2.51
N ALA A 125 -52.71 -3.54 -3.46
CA ALA A 125 -53.19 -3.01 -4.76
C ALA A 125 -52.13 -2.27 -5.63
N ILE A 126 -50.84 -2.55 -5.42
CA ILE A 126 -49.71 -1.94 -6.15
C ILE A 126 -49.62 -2.40 -7.62
N ILE A 127 -50.24 -3.53 -7.96
CA ILE A 127 -50.21 -4.09 -9.32
C ILE A 127 -51.57 -3.81 -9.97
N PRO A 128 -51.65 -2.95 -11.01
CA PRO A 128 -52.85 -2.80 -11.82
C PRO A 128 -53.25 -4.16 -12.40
N PRO A 129 -54.55 -4.49 -12.49
CA PRO A 129 -54.99 -5.75 -13.08
C PRO A 129 -54.51 -5.83 -14.52
N MET A 130 -53.47 -6.62 -14.77
CA MET A 130 -52.87 -6.80 -16.07
C MET A 130 -53.29 -8.14 -16.67
N PRO A 131 -53.31 -8.26 -18.01
CA PRO A 131 -53.50 -9.54 -18.67
C PRO A 131 -52.42 -10.55 -18.21
N PRO A 132 -52.74 -11.85 -18.12
CA PRO A 132 -51.85 -12.85 -17.53
C PRO A 132 -50.54 -13.06 -18.31
N LEU A 133 -50.52 -12.80 -19.62
CA LEU A 133 -49.34 -12.99 -20.47
C LEU A 133 -48.19 -12.01 -20.15
N PRO A 134 -48.39 -10.67 -20.16
CA PRO A 134 -47.37 -9.70 -19.74
C PRO A 134 -46.83 -9.95 -18.32
N GLY A 135 -47.70 -10.38 -17.40
CA GLY A 135 -47.33 -10.59 -16.00
C GLY A 135 -46.35 -11.72 -15.78
N VAL A 136 -46.55 -12.84 -16.48
CA VAL A 136 -45.62 -13.97 -16.42
C VAL A 136 -44.27 -13.59 -17.03
N VAL A 137 -44.24 -12.89 -18.17
CA VAL A 137 -42.99 -12.44 -18.80
C VAL A 137 -42.19 -11.50 -17.90
N PHE A 138 -42.87 -10.55 -17.24
CA PHE A 138 -42.22 -9.63 -16.31
C PHE A 138 -41.77 -10.34 -15.03
N GLY A 139 -42.56 -11.28 -14.52
CA GLY A 139 -42.22 -12.11 -13.36
C GLY A 139 -40.97 -12.97 -13.59
N VAL A 140 -40.86 -13.62 -14.75
CA VAL A 140 -39.67 -14.38 -15.17
C VAL A 140 -38.44 -13.47 -15.31
N SER A 141 -38.61 -12.28 -15.89
CA SER A 141 -37.52 -11.32 -16.04
C SER A 141 -36.99 -10.86 -14.68
N MET A 142 -37.89 -10.56 -13.73
CA MET A 142 -37.52 -10.19 -12.36
C MET A 142 -36.90 -11.36 -11.59
N ALA A 143 -37.35 -12.59 -11.80
CA ALA A 143 -36.74 -13.79 -11.23
C ALA A 143 -35.29 -13.94 -11.70
N SER A 144 -35.05 -13.84 -13.02
CA SER A 144 -33.71 -13.93 -13.60
C SER A 144 -32.81 -12.79 -13.10
N LEU A 145 -33.34 -11.57 -12.99
CA LEU A 145 -32.61 -10.41 -12.48
C LEU A 145 -32.22 -10.63 -11.01
N SER A 146 -33.11 -11.19 -10.19
CA SER A 146 -32.84 -11.50 -8.80
C SER A 146 -31.72 -12.55 -8.68
N VAL A 147 -31.77 -13.65 -9.42
CA VAL A 147 -30.72 -14.69 -9.39
C VAL A 147 -29.36 -14.14 -9.82
N LEU A 148 -29.32 -13.32 -10.87
CA LEU A 148 -28.10 -12.67 -11.32
C LEU A 148 -27.55 -11.72 -10.24
N SER A 149 -28.45 -10.94 -9.60
CA SER A 149 -28.11 -9.99 -8.55
C SER A 149 -27.62 -10.67 -7.27
N VAL A 150 -28.22 -11.79 -6.84
CA VAL A 150 -27.74 -12.61 -5.72
C VAL A 150 -26.34 -13.13 -6.02
N THR A 151 -26.16 -13.72 -7.20
CA THR A 151 -24.88 -14.30 -7.62
C THR A 151 -23.79 -13.24 -7.65
N GLY A 152 -24.08 -12.08 -8.26
CA GLY A 152 -23.17 -10.93 -8.27
C GLY A 152 -22.82 -10.43 -6.87
N SER A 153 -23.80 -10.36 -5.97
CA SER A 153 -23.58 -9.92 -4.59
C SER A 153 -22.66 -10.88 -3.82
N ILE A 154 -22.80 -12.20 -4.00
CA ILE A 154 -21.92 -13.20 -3.36
C ILE A 154 -20.47 -13.04 -3.82
N TYR A 155 -20.23 -12.88 -5.13
CA TYR A 155 -18.88 -12.67 -5.65
C TYR A 155 -18.29 -11.33 -5.19
N PHE A 156 -19.11 -10.28 -5.13
CA PHE A 156 -18.69 -8.97 -4.63
C PHE A 156 -18.31 -9.02 -3.15
N ALA A 157 -19.10 -9.70 -2.32
CA ALA A 157 -18.79 -9.95 -0.92
C ALA A 157 -17.50 -10.76 -0.73
N ALA A 158 -17.24 -11.73 -1.62
CA ALA A 158 -15.98 -12.48 -1.63
C ALA A 158 -14.79 -11.58 -1.98
N LEU A 159 -14.95 -10.71 -2.98
CA LEU A 159 -13.94 -9.72 -3.39
C LEU A 159 -13.61 -8.75 -2.25
N ILE A 160 -14.63 -8.18 -1.58
CA ILE A 160 -14.44 -7.29 -0.43
C ILE A 160 -13.65 -7.99 0.69
N ARG A 161 -13.99 -9.26 1.00
CA ARG A 161 -13.25 -10.05 1.99
C ARG A 161 -11.79 -10.29 1.58
N GLN A 162 -11.54 -10.58 0.32
CA GLN A 162 -10.18 -10.77 -0.19
C GLN A 162 -9.36 -9.47 -0.15
N LEU A 163 -9.98 -8.34 -0.49
CA LEU A 163 -9.38 -7.01 -0.41
C LEU A 163 -9.05 -6.64 1.04
N MET A 164 -9.96 -6.82 1.99
CA MET A 164 -9.68 -6.56 3.41
C MET A 164 -8.51 -7.42 3.92
N ARG A 165 -8.47 -8.70 3.55
CA ARG A 165 -7.38 -9.60 3.96
C ARG A 165 -6.03 -9.18 3.39
N SER A 166 -6.00 -8.74 2.13
CA SER A 166 -4.81 -8.21 1.48
C SER A 166 -4.36 -6.90 2.11
N TYR A 167 -5.31 -5.97 2.31
CA TYR A 167 -5.07 -4.65 2.89
C TYR A 167 -4.58 -4.74 4.33
N GLY A 168 -5.21 -5.55 5.18
CA GLY A 168 -4.77 -5.76 6.55
C GLY A 168 -3.35 -6.32 6.65
N ARG A 169 -2.96 -7.20 5.72
CA ARG A 169 -1.58 -7.72 5.65
C ARG A 169 -0.58 -6.68 5.15
N PHE A 170 -0.95 -5.87 4.17
CA PHE A 170 -0.14 -4.74 3.73
C PHE A 170 0.09 -3.73 4.86
N HIS A 171 -0.94 -3.43 5.63
CA HIS A 171 -0.86 -2.54 6.79
C HIS A 171 0.08 -3.12 7.86
N GLN A 172 -0.07 -4.42 8.20
CA GLN A 172 0.83 -5.10 9.14
C GLN A 172 2.28 -5.13 8.66
N ASN A 173 2.52 -5.41 7.37
CA ASN A 173 3.86 -5.40 6.78
C ASN A 173 4.45 -3.98 6.78
N SER A 174 3.65 -2.94 6.52
CA SER A 174 4.11 -1.55 6.54
C SER A 174 4.53 -1.11 7.95
N ILE A 175 3.75 -1.49 8.97
CA ILE A 175 4.11 -1.25 10.37
C ILE A 175 5.35 -2.05 10.77
N ALA A 176 5.48 -3.30 10.32
CA ALA A 176 6.65 -4.14 10.61
C ALA A 176 7.93 -3.54 10.03
N ILE A 177 7.89 -3.04 8.79
CA ILE A 177 9.01 -2.33 8.14
C ILE A 177 9.39 -1.08 8.93
N ALA A 178 8.42 -0.25 9.34
CA ALA A 178 8.70 0.94 10.16
C ALA A 178 9.24 0.62 11.57
N SER A 179 8.94 -0.58 12.08
CA SER A 179 9.41 -1.10 13.37
C SER A 179 10.74 -1.88 13.27
N GLY A 180 11.30 -2.08 12.07
CA GLY A 180 12.49 -2.91 11.88
C GLY A 180 12.28 -4.41 12.18
N LYS A 181 11.03 -4.89 12.10
CA LYS A 181 10.65 -6.29 12.34
C LYS A 181 10.50 -7.06 11.03
N ALA A 182 10.63 -8.39 11.10
CA ALA A 182 10.51 -9.28 9.95
C ALA A 182 9.15 -9.15 9.22
N VAL A 183 9.19 -9.10 7.89
CA VAL A 183 8.04 -8.89 7.00
C VAL A 183 7.46 -10.25 6.56
N LEU A 184 6.14 -10.35 6.43
CA LEU A 184 5.49 -11.56 5.93
C LEU A 184 5.64 -11.70 4.40
N PRO A 185 5.81 -12.92 3.87
CA PRO A 185 5.99 -13.16 2.43
C PRO A 185 4.76 -12.75 1.60
N SER A 186 5.00 -12.28 0.37
CA SER A 186 3.96 -11.87 -0.58
C SER A 186 3.13 -13.06 -1.07
N LEU A 187 1.82 -12.86 -1.21
CA LEU A 187 0.95 -13.84 -1.86
C LEU A 187 1.22 -13.80 -3.37
N ARG A 188 1.56 -14.96 -3.92
CA ARG A 188 1.70 -15.21 -5.36
C ARG A 188 0.34 -15.53 -5.96
#